data_AF-A0A7C2K3I6-F1
#
_entry.id   AF-A0A7C2K3I6-F1
#
_cell.length_a   1.000
_cell.length_b   1.000
_cell.length_c   1.000
_cell.angle_alpha   90.00
_cell.angle_beta   90.00
_cell.angle_gamma   90.00
#
_symmetry.space_group_name_H-M   'P 1'
#
loop_
_entity.id
_entity.type
_entity.pdbx_description
1 polymer ?
#
loop_
_entity_poly.entity_id
_entity_poly.type
_entity_poly.pdbx_seq_one_letter_code
_entity_poly.pdbx_strand_id
1 'polypeptide(L)' 'GQTNNLEERLRRHNTGRSKYTRNKGPWKLVGFKTFETRKEAMDFERKLKRLSREEALRKILL' A
#
# COMPACT_ATOMS: atom_id res chain seq x y z
N GLY A 1 2.38 0.61 2.29
CA GLY A 1 1.50 0.87 3.45
C GLY A 1 0.60 -0.32 3.64
N GLN A 2 0.18 -0.60 4.88
CA GLN A 2 -0.71 -1.72 5.23
C GLN A 2 -2.11 -1.28 5.67
N THR A 3 -3.14 -2.10 5.46
CA THR A 3 -4.49 -1.84 5.96
C THR A 3 -5.27 -3.15 6.07
N ASN A 4 -6.29 -3.16 6.93
CA ASN A 4 -7.28 -4.21 7.01
C ASN A 4 -8.51 -3.95 6.09
N ASN A 5 -8.62 -2.75 5.50
CA ASN A 5 -9.69 -2.42 4.56
C ASN A 5 -9.13 -1.56 3.41
N LEU A 6 -8.95 -2.20 2.25
CA LEU A 6 -8.37 -1.58 1.06
C LEU A 6 -9.25 -0.48 0.47
N GLU A 7 -10.56 -0.71 0.42
CA GLU A 7 -11.53 0.21 -0.16
C GLU A 7 -11.59 1.52 0.62
N GLU A 8 -11.77 1.43 1.94
CA GLU A 8 -11.81 2.61 2.80
C GLU A 8 -10.47 3.35 2.78
N ARG A 9 -9.34 2.64 2.70
CA ARG A 9 -8.04 3.28 2.59
C ARG A 9 -7.88 4.06 1.29
N LEU A 10 -8.26 3.46 0.16
CA LEU A 10 -8.20 4.13 -1.14
C LEU A 10 -9.11 5.36 -1.17
N ARG A 11 -10.33 5.24 -0.64
CA ARG A 11 -11.26 6.36 -0.48
C ARG A 11 -10.65 7.49 0.33
N ARG A 12 -10.13 7.21 1.54
CA ARG A 12 -9.49 8.23 2.40
C ARG A 12 -8.31 8.92 1.75
N HIS A 13 -7.50 8.19 1.00
CA HIS A 13 -6.36 8.75 0.26
C HIS A 13 -6.85 9.71 -0.84
N ASN A 14 -7.89 9.34 -1.58
CA ASN A 14 -8.44 10.13 -2.69
C ASN A 14 -9.31 11.30 -2.25
N THR A 15 -9.97 11.23 -1.10
CA THR A 15 -10.75 12.35 -0.53
C THR A 15 -9.89 13.31 0.29
N GLY A 16 -8.56 13.19 0.26
CA GLY A 16 -7.66 14.07 1.00
C GLY A 16 -7.79 13.97 2.53
N ARG A 17 -8.24 12.84 3.09
CA ARG A 17 -8.35 12.67 4.56
C ARG A 17 -7.03 12.32 5.25
N SER A 18 -5.98 12.06 4.48
CA SER A 18 -4.64 11.72 4.99
C SER A 18 -3.68 12.87 4.75
N LYS A 19 -3.05 13.39 5.82
CA LYS A 19 -2.09 14.50 5.77
C LYS A 19 -0.99 14.30 4.73
N TYR A 20 -0.52 13.06 4.56
CA TYR A 20 0.62 12.74 3.69
C TYR A 20 0.26 12.52 2.22
N THR A 21 -1.02 12.26 1.93
CA THR A 21 -1.50 11.87 0.59
C THR A 21 -2.52 12.86 0.01
N ARG A 22 -3.09 13.74 0.84
CA ARG A 22 -3.89 14.90 0.44
C ARG A 22 -3.02 15.77 -0.47
N ASN A 23 -3.49 16.00 -1.70
CA ASN A 23 -2.80 16.74 -2.79
C ASN A 23 -1.83 15.94 -3.67
N LYS A 24 -1.72 14.62 -3.51
CA LYS A 24 -0.89 13.77 -4.39
C LYS A 24 -1.70 12.81 -5.27
N GLY A 25 -3.03 12.88 -5.17
CA GLY A 25 -3.95 12.02 -5.90
C GLY A 25 -4.31 12.56 -7.29
N PRO A 26 -5.17 11.85 -8.04
CA PRO A 26 -5.89 10.63 -7.61
C PRO A 26 -5.00 9.38 -7.59
N TRP A 27 -5.11 8.60 -6.53
CA TRP A 27 -4.41 7.33 -6.33
C TRP A 27 -5.20 6.18 -6.97
N LYS A 28 -4.48 5.28 -7.64
CA LYS A 28 -5.00 4.01 -8.18
C LYS A 28 -4.29 2.84 -7.50
N LEU A 29 -5.04 1.79 -7.15
CA LEU A 29 -4.47 0.57 -6.59
C LEU A 29 -3.84 -0.26 -7.72
N VAL A 30 -2.54 -0.50 -7.65
CA VAL A 30 -1.80 -1.28 -8.67
C VAL A 30 -1.67 -2.74 -8.25
N GLY A 31 -1.60 -3.03 -6.96
CA GLY A 31 -1.49 -4.38 -6.43
C GLY A 31 -1.55 -4.37 -4.90
N PHE A 32 -1.86 -5.51 -4.31
CA PHE A 32 -1.87 -5.70 -2.86
C PHE A 32 -1.51 -7.16 -2.54
N LYS A 33 -1.15 -7.39 -1.27
CA LYS A 33 -0.94 -8.73 -0.74
C LYS A 33 -1.54 -8.82 0.64
N THR A 34 -2.17 -9.95 0.93
CA THR A 34 -2.76 -10.26 2.24
C THR A 34 -1.78 -11.05 3.09
N PHE A 35 -1.91 -10.89 4.39
CA PHE A 35 -1.12 -11.58 5.41
C PHE A 35 -2.05 -11.89 6.58
N GLU A 36 -1.78 -12.98 7.29
CA GLU A 36 -2.57 -13.37 8.46
C GLU A 36 -2.30 -12.44 9.64
N THR A 37 -1.06 -12.01 9.80
CA THR A 37 -0.66 -11.14 10.91
C THR A 37 -0.20 -9.76 10.46
N ARG A 38 -0.44 -8.77 11.33
CA ARG A 38 0.12 -7.42 11.15
C ARG A 38 1.65 -7.43 11.11
N LYS A 39 2.30 -8.35 11.84
CA LYS A 39 3.76 -8.46 11.88
C LYS A 39 4.32 -8.81 10.51
N GLU A 40 3.76 -9.84 9.86
CA GLU A 40 4.18 -10.24 8.51
C GLU A 40 3.96 -9.13 7.48
N ALA A 41 2.81 -8.44 7.54
CA ALA A 41 2.53 -7.32 6.66
C ALA A 41 3.56 -6.18 6.82
N MET A 42 3.95 -5.85 8.05
CA MET A 42 4.97 -4.83 8.32
C MET A 42 6.37 -5.25 7.89
N ASP A 43 6.75 -6.51 8.13
CA ASP A 43 8.05 -7.03 7.73
C ASP A 43 8.17 -7.09 6.20
N PHE A 44 7.08 -7.48 5.52
CA PHE A 44 6.99 -7.40 4.07
C PHE A 44 7.07 -5.95 3.57
N GLU A 45 6.33 -5.01 4.18
CA GLU A 45 6.39 -3.58 3.79
C GLU A 45 7.81 -3.02 3.96
N ARG A 46 8.54 -3.41 5.01
CA ARG A 46 9.92 -3.00 5.23
C ARG A 46 10.85 -3.54 4.13
N LYS A 47 10.70 -4.80 3.75
CA LYS A 47 11.44 -5.41 2.63
C LYS A 47 11.13 -4.69 1.32
N LEU A 48 9.84 -4.48 1.04
CA LEU A 48 9.35 -3.84 -0.19
C LEU A 48 9.92 -2.44 -0.39
N LYS A 49 10.05 -1.64 0.68
CA LYS A 49 10.62 -0.28 0.63
C LYS A 49 12.12 -0.23 0.32
N ARG A 50 12.82 -1.36 0.38
CA ARG A 50 14.26 -1.46 0.05
C ARG A 50 14.50 -1.96 -1.37
N LEU A 51 13.46 -2.39 -2.07
CA LEU A 51 13.55 -2.91 -3.43
C LEU A 51 13.43 -1.78 -4.46
N SER A 52 13.95 -2.04 -5.67
CA SER A 52 13.65 -1.20 -6.82
C SER A 52 12.15 -1.22 -7.14
N ARG A 53 11.69 -0.23 -7.92
CA ARG A 53 10.28 -0.15 -8.34
C ARG A 53 9.83 -1.42 -9.05
N GLU A 54 10.66 -1.98 -9.92
CA GLU A 54 10.31 -3.16 -10.71
C GLU A 54 10.19 -4.41 -9.83
N GLU A 55 11.18 -4.66 -8.96
CA GLU A 55 11.14 -5.78 -8.01
C GLU A 55 9.94 -5.67 -7.07
N ALA A 56 9.66 -4.47 -6.56
CA ALA A 56 8.52 -4.23 -5.69
C ALA A 56 7.20 -4.54 -6.40
N LEU A 57 7.04 -4.10 -7.66
CA LEU A 57 5.85 -4.39 -8.47
C LEU A 57 5.68 -5.90 -8.69
N ARG A 58 6.76 -6.63 -9.01
CA ARG A 58 6.72 -8.09 -9.17
C ARG A 58 6.30 -8.83 -7.91
N LYS A 59 6.57 -8.28 -6.72
CA LYS A 59 6.18 -8.89 -5.44
C LYS A 59 4.73 -8.66 -5.03
N ILE A 60 4.06 -7.67 -5.61
CA ILE A 60 2.66 -7.27 -5.29
C ILE A 60 1.67 -7.51 -6.44
N LEU A 61 2.17 -7.72 -7.65
CA LEU A 61 1.39 -8.15 -8.81
C LEU A 61 1.44 -9.69 -8.86
N LEU A 62 0.56 -10.33 -8.10
CA LEU A 62 0.21 -11.75 -8.21
C LEU A 62 -1.30 -11.86 -8.10
#